data_AF-A0A3M7F1D4-F1
#
_entry.id   AF-A0A3M7F1D4-F1
#
_cell.length_a   1.000
_cell.length_b   1.000
_cell.length_c   1.000
_cell.angle_alpha   90.00
_cell.angle_beta   90.00
_cell.angle_gamma   90.00
#
_symmetry.space_group_name_H-M   'P 1'
#
loop_
_entity.id
_entity.type
_entity.pdbx_description
1 polymer ?
#
loop_
_entity_poly.entity_id
_entity_poly.type
_entity_poly.pdbx_seq_one_letter_code
_entity_poly.pdbx_strand_id
1 'polypeptide(L)'
;MPHKEEQSEFTPELYPDFPSDPQYPTVELQTISLKKLESNDEAEKDRAFEAFKTRGFVYLDLAGCQNGDTILGGSTDVARGAERTFSLPTDEKMKYQPTNKSLFGYKMVGATNADKSGTPDTAEFFNISKNDMIVDDSKMTRQWPEVVLQHKPLYAKYCRAAHSTGMLIMDMLADKLGIDREEIRQRHRIEEMAGDHIRMTRGPPRKTAEMPEIQTPSHTDFGTITVLMNWLGGLQVWSESSRKAGPLEPD
;
A
#
# COMPACT_ATOMS: atom_id res chain seq x y z
N MET A 1 14.20 11.76 -35.65
CA MET A 1 14.65 12.18 -34.30
C MET A 1 14.73 10.91 -33.47
N PRO A 2 15.87 10.56 -32.87
CA PRO A 2 15.91 9.40 -32.00
C PRO A 2 14.99 9.71 -30.83
N HIS A 3 14.01 8.82 -30.58
CA HIS A 3 13.21 8.88 -29.36
C HIS A 3 14.21 8.83 -28.20
N LYS A 4 14.33 9.92 -27.46
CA LYS A 4 15.07 9.95 -26.21
C LYS A 4 14.34 8.95 -25.33
N GLU A 5 14.92 7.77 -25.10
CA GLU A 5 14.37 6.82 -24.14
C GLU A 5 14.13 7.59 -22.84
N GLU A 6 12.86 7.70 -22.44
CA GLU A 6 12.53 8.26 -21.15
C GLU A 6 13.16 7.34 -20.11
N GLN A 7 14.18 7.84 -19.41
CA GLN A 7 14.87 7.09 -18.38
C GLN A 7 13.90 6.86 -17.21
N SER A 8 13.49 5.61 -17.03
CA SER A 8 12.66 5.14 -15.91
C SER A 8 13.53 4.97 -14.65
N GLU A 9 13.12 5.54 -13.53
CA GLU A 9 13.63 5.27 -12.18
C GLU A 9 13.09 3.92 -11.64
N PHE A 10 11.91 3.49 -12.09
CA PHE A 10 11.32 2.22 -11.67
C PHE A 10 11.80 1.04 -12.54
N THR A 11 12.89 0.40 -12.13
CA THR A 11 13.55 -0.74 -12.80
C THR A 11 13.74 -1.92 -11.83
N PRO A 12 12.65 -2.57 -11.38
CA PRO A 12 12.71 -3.58 -10.32
C PRO A 12 13.62 -4.76 -10.65
N GLU A 13 13.80 -5.10 -11.93
CA GLU A 13 14.72 -6.13 -12.41
C GLU A 13 16.20 -5.80 -12.19
N LEU A 14 16.54 -4.54 -11.92
CA LEU A 14 17.90 -4.09 -11.62
C LEU A 14 18.13 -3.85 -10.12
N TYR A 15 17.09 -3.99 -9.29
CA TYR A 15 17.22 -3.76 -7.87
C TYR A 15 18.03 -4.89 -7.22
N PRO A 16 18.91 -4.56 -6.25
CA PRO A 16 19.72 -5.56 -5.58
C PRO A 16 18.84 -6.43 -4.67
N ASP A 17 19.29 -7.66 -4.43
CA ASP A 17 18.72 -8.51 -3.40
C ASP A 17 18.81 -7.84 -2.02
N PHE A 18 17.93 -8.26 -1.10
CA PHE A 18 18.02 -7.80 0.29
C PHE A 18 19.38 -8.22 0.91
N PRO A 19 20.08 -7.34 1.64
CA PRO A 19 21.37 -7.66 2.21
C PRO A 19 21.33 -8.88 3.14
N SER A 20 22.31 -9.78 3.03
CA SER A 20 22.47 -10.94 3.91
C SER A 20 23.31 -10.64 5.18
N ASP A 21 23.61 -9.38 5.44
CA ASP A 21 24.42 -8.96 6.58
C ASP A 21 23.62 -9.16 7.89
N PRO A 22 24.17 -9.85 8.90
CA PRO A 22 23.50 -10.06 10.18
C PRO A 22 23.06 -8.79 10.92
N GLN A 23 23.61 -7.61 10.56
CA GLN A 23 23.15 -6.33 11.11
C GLN A 23 21.73 -5.94 10.65
N TYR A 24 21.19 -6.58 9.62
CA TYR A 24 19.83 -6.40 9.11
C TYR A 24 18.99 -7.64 9.42
N PRO A 25 18.48 -7.77 10.65
CA PRO A 25 17.65 -8.91 11.02
C PRO A 25 16.38 -8.97 10.15
N THR A 26 15.95 -10.18 9.84
CA THR A 26 14.72 -10.43 9.09
C THR A 26 13.73 -11.20 9.94
N VAL A 27 12.44 -10.93 9.74
CA VAL A 27 11.36 -11.72 10.34
C VAL A 27 10.76 -12.67 9.31
N GLU A 28 10.51 -13.92 9.73
CA GLU A 28 9.75 -14.86 8.91
C GLU A 28 8.25 -14.55 8.99
N LEU A 29 7.67 -14.24 7.84
CA LEU A 29 6.22 -14.10 7.66
C LEU A 29 5.66 -15.34 6.98
N GLN A 30 4.45 -15.71 7.36
CA GLN A 30 3.73 -16.80 6.69
C GLN A 30 3.31 -16.37 5.29
N THR A 31 3.49 -17.25 4.31
CA THR A 31 2.90 -17.10 2.97
C THR A 31 1.56 -17.80 2.91
N ILE A 32 0.52 -17.04 2.62
CA ILE A 32 -0.87 -17.48 2.48
C ILE A 32 -1.26 -17.42 1.00
N SER A 33 -1.84 -18.47 0.46
CA SER A 33 -2.26 -18.54 -0.95
C SER A 33 -3.65 -17.93 -1.16
N LEU A 34 -3.72 -16.85 -1.94
CA LEU A 34 -5.00 -16.21 -2.30
C LEU A 34 -5.92 -17.19 -3.03
N LYS A 35 -5.38 -17.97 -3.97
CA LYS A 35 -6.14 -18.98 -4.73
C LYS A 35 -6.81 -20.01 -3.83
N LYS A 36 -6.11 -20.48 -2.80
CA LYS A 36 -6.66 -21.44 -1.83
C LYS A 36 -7.75 -20.79 -0.97
N LEU A 37 -7.57 -19.54 -0.55
CA LEU A 37 -8.61 -18.79 0.15
C LEU A 37 -9.87 -18.62 -0.71
N GLU A 38 -9.73 -18.25 -1.99
CA GLU A 38 -10.84 -18.16 -2.95
C GLU A 38 -11.55 -19.49 -3.15
N SER A 39 -10.81 -20.60 -3.08
CA SER A 39 -11.33 -21.97 -3.19
C SER A 39 -11.94 -22.50 -1.89
N ASN A 40 -12.03 -21.68 -0.84
CA ASN A 40 -12.50 -22.06 0.50
C ASN A 40 -11.71 -23.21 1.15
N ASP A 41 -10.40 -23.30 0.92
CA ASP A 41 -9.55 -24.29 1.58
C ASP A 41 -9.46 -24.02 3.09
N GLU A 42 -10.02 -24.92 3.91
CA GLU A 42 -10.10 -24.71 5.36
C GLU A 42 -8.74 -24.70 6.05
N ALA A 43 -7.78 -25.49 5.57
CA ALA A 43 -6.44 -25.51 6.14
C ALA A 43 -5.72 -24.18 5.90
N GLU A 44 -5.88 -23.58 4.72
CA GLU A 44 -5.33 -22.27 4.42
C GLU A 44 -6.01 -21.16 5.22
N LYS A 45 -7.34 -21.24 5.43
CA LYS A 45 -8.06 -20.31 6.31
C LYS A 45 -7.57 -20.38 7.74
N ASP A 46 -7.32 -21.58 8.28
CA ASP A 46 -6.78 -21.75 9.63
C ASP A 46 -5.37 -21.16 9.74
N ARG A 47 -4.51 -21.41 8.75
CA ARG A 47 -3.17 -20.80 8.67
C ARG A 47 -3.24 -19.27 8.63
N ALA A 48 -4.13 -18.72 7.80
CA ALA A 48 -4.32 -17.28 7.69
C ALA A 48 -4.83 -16.69 9.00
N PHE A 49 -5.84 -17.31 9.63
CA PHE A 49 -6.41 -16.85 10.89
C PHE A 49 -5.37 -16.81 12.03
N GLU A 50 -4.55 -17.86 12.17
CA GLU A 50 -3.48 -17.86 13.18
C GLU A 50 -2.38 -16.82 12.88
N ALA A 51 -2.02 -16.61 11.61
CA ALA A 51 -1.06 -15.58 11.24
C ALA A 51 -1.59 -14.16 11.53
N PHE A 52 -2.87 -13.89 11.26
CA PHE A 52 -3.50 -12.61 11.58
C PHE A 52 -3.67 -12.38 13.09
N LYS A 53 -3.99 -13.42 13.87
CA LYS A 53 -4.07 -13.33 15.35
C LYS A 53 -2.73 -13.02 16.01
N THR A 54 -1.64 -13.50 15.43
CA THR A 54 -0.30 -13.42 16.04
C THR A 54 0.44 -12.17 15.61
N ARG A 55 0.84 -12.10 14.34
CA ARG A 55 1.63 -10.98 13.80
C ARG A 55 0.76 -9.91 13.16
N GLY A 56 -0.37 -10.28 12.56
CA GLY A 56 -1.17 -9.36 11.76
C GLY A 56 -0.54 -9.02 10.39
N PHE A 57 0.57 -9.68 10.03
CA PHE A 57 1.31 -9.50 8.78
C PHE A 57 1.58 -10.86 8.14
N VAL A 58 1.33 -10.95 6.83
CA VAL A 58 1.57 -12.15 6.02
C VAL A 58 2.07 -11.74 4.64
N TYR A 59 2.78 -12.63 3.97
CA TYR A 59 2.87 -12.58 2.51
C TYR A 59 1.61 -13.21 1.93
N LEU A 60 1.00 -12.54 0.95
CA LEU A 60 -0.11 -13.10 0.18
C LEU A 60 0.41 -13.54 -1.18
N ASP A 61 0.41 -14.84 -1.45
CA ASP A 61 0.72 -15.39 -2.76
C ASP A 61 -0.46 -15.13 -3.71
N LEU A 62 -0.21 -14.30 -4.71
CA LEU A 62 -1.18 -13.83 -5.70
C LEU A 62 -1.29 -14.75 -6.93
N ALA A 63 -0.47 -15.80 -7.04
CA ALA A 63 -0.41 -16.60 -8.25
C ALA A 63 -1.69 -17.41 -8.49
N GLY A 64 -2.09 -17.51 -9.77
CA GLY A 64 -3.07 -18.48 -10.24
C GLY A 64 -4.53 -18.13 -9.93
N CYS A 65 -4.85 -16.85 -9.74
CA CYS A 65 -6.20 -16.33 -9.60
C CYS A 65 -6.36 -14.94 -10.24
N GLN A 66 -7.56 -14.61 -10.71
CA GLN A 66 -7.80 -13.38 -11.50
C GLN A 66 -7.53 -12.09 -10.71
N ASN A 67 -7.94 -12.04 -9.44
CA ASN A 67 -7.68 -10.88 -8.59
C ASN A 67 -6.19 -10.75 -8.30
N GLY A 68 -5.51 -11.87 -8.03
CA GLY A 68 -4.08 -11.90 -7.82
C GLY A 68 -3.29 -11.43 -9.04
N ASP A 69 -3.63 -11.89 -10.24
CA ASP A 69 -3.01 -11.42 -11.50
C ASP A 69 -3.24 -9.93 -11.72
N THR A 70 -4.44 -9.43 -11.41
CA THR A 70 -4.78 -8.00 -11.53
C THR A 70 -3.98 -7.14 -10.55
N ILE A 71 -3.83 -7.59 -9.30
CA ILE A 71 -3.07 -6.88 -8.28
C ILE A 71 -1.56 -6.95 -8.60
N LEU A 72 -1.05 -8.13 -8.95
CA LEU A 72 0.37 -8.31 -9.24
C LEU A 72 0.78 -7.52 -10.49
N GLY A 73 0.11 -7.72 -11.62
CA GLY A 73 0.39 -6.98 -12.85
C GLY A 73 0.14 -5.48 -12.69
N GLY A 74 -1.00 -5.12 -12.09
CA GLY A 74 -1.38 -3.74 -11.88
C GLY A 74 -0.46 -2.98 -10.92
N SER A 75 0.21 -3.64 -9.97
CA SER A 75 1.12 -2.98 -9.03
C SER A 75 2.33 -2.34 -9.73
N THR A 76 2.86 -3.03 -10.73
CA THR A 76 3.99 -2.54 -11.54
C THR A 76 3.54 -1.34 -12.38
N ASP A 77 2.33 -1.38 -12.95
CA ASP A 77 1.78 -0.26 -13.72
C ASP A 77 1.40 0.94 -12.83
N VAL A 78 0.93 0.68 -11.61
CA VAL A 78 0.70 1.71 -10.59
C VAL A 78 2.02 2.37 -10.18
N ALA A 79 3.10 1.61 -10.00
CA ALA A 79 4.43 2.18 -9.71
C ALA A 79 4.96 3.07 -10.84
N ARG A 80 4.77 2.66 -12.11
CA ARG A 80 5.06 3.53 -13.27
C ARG A 80 4.16 4.76 -13.31
N GLY A 81 2.89 4.63 -12.91
CA GLY A 81 1.98 5.76 -12.72
C GLY A 81 2.46 6.73 -11.63
N ALA A 82 3.01 6.20 -10.54
CA ALA A 82 3.61 6.98 -9.47
C ALA A 82 4.83 7.76 -9.95
N GLU A 83 5.75 7.10 -10.68
CA GLU A 83 6.90 7.77 -11.30
C GLU A 83 6.47 8.97 -12.14
N ARG A 84 5.57 8.77 -13.11
CA ARG A 84 5.06 9.88 -13.94
C ARG A 84 4.38 10.98 -13.13
N THR A 85 3.66 10.62 -12.08
CA THR A 85 3.00 11.58 -11.18
C THR A 85 4.02 12.39 -10.38
N PHE A 86 5.07 11.75 -9.86
CA PHE A 86 6.10 12.41 -9.06
C PHE A 86 7.10 13.20 -9.91
N SER A 87 7.23 12.90 -11.21
CA SER A 87 7.98 13.70 -12.18
C SER A 87 7.32 15.05 -12.53
N LEU A 88 6.05 15.27 -12.16
CA LEU A 88 5.42 16.58 -12.31
C LEU A 88 6.15 17.65 -11.49
N PRO A 89 6.22 18.91 -11.98
CA PRO A 89 6.74 20.02 -11.20
C PRO A 89 6.09 20.11 -9.82
N THR A 90 6.87 20.46 -8.80
CA THR A 90 6.38 20.50 -7.40
C THR A 90 5.17 21.42 -7.25
N ASP A 91 5.20 22.59 -7.87
CA ASP A 91 4.10 23.55 -7.92
C ASP A 91 2.83 22.99 -8.57
N GLU A 92 2.97 22.11 -9.57
CA GLU A 92 1.84 21.37 -10.14
C GLU A 92 1.27 20.35 -9.15
N LYS A 93 2.13 19.51 -8.55
CA LYS A 93 1.70 18.51 -7.55
C LYS A 93 1.00 19.17 -6.37
N MET A 94 1.48 20.33 -5.93
CA MET A 94 0.92 21.08 -4.79
C MET A 94 -0.50 21.61 -5.04
N LYS A 95 -0.99 21.68 -6.29
CA LYS A 95 -2.42 21.99 -6.56
C LYS A 95 -3.36 20.91 -6.05
N TYR A 96 -2.85 19.70 -5.82
CA TYR A 96 -3.62 18.53 -5.44
C TYR A 96 -3.41 18.12 -3.98
N GLN A 97 -3.02 19.04 -3.09
CA GLN A 97 -2.81 18.70 -1.69
C GLN A 97 -4.07 18.13 -0.99
N PRO A 98 -3.89 17.28 0.04
CA PRO A 98 -4.94 16.94 0.99
C PRO A 98 -5.56 18.18 1.63
N THR A 99 -6.79 18.03 2.11
CA THR A 99 -7.47 19.08 2.89
C THR A 99 -7.74 18.56 4.30
N ASN A 100 -8.12 19.43 5.23
CA ASN A 100 -8.51 19.00 6.58
C ASN A 100 -9.65 17.96 6.61
N LYS A 101 -10.37 17.78 5.50
CA LYS A 101 -11.49 16.83 5.37
C LYS A 101 -11.17 15.63 4.48
N SER A 102 -9.98 15.55 3.89
CA SER A 102 -9.64 14.51 2.92
C SER A 102 -8.16 14.17 2.93
N LEU A 103 -7.87 12.87 2.91
CA LEU A 103 -6.53 12.28 2.87
C LEU A 103 -5.94 12.26 1.45
N PHE A 104 -6.76 12.57 0.43
CA PHE A 104 -6.45 12.31 -0.96
C PHE A 104 -5.50 13.36 -1.55
N GLY A 105 -4.70 12.97 -2.54
CA GLY A 105 -3.79 13.84 -3.27
C GLY A 105 -2.36 13.88 -2.72
N TYR A 106 -1.63 14.96 -3.02
CA TYR A 106 -0.18 15.05 -2.86
C TYR A 106 0.28 15.58 -1.48
N LYS A 107 1.13 14.82 -0.82
CA LYS A 107 1.88 15.25 0.37
C LYS A 107 3.35 15.40 -0.01
N MET A 108 3.90 16.60 0.22
CA MET A 108 5.32 16.90 -0.04
C MET A 108 6.26 16.34 1.03
N VAL A 109 7.52 16.09 0.67
CA VAL A 109 8.61 15.74 1.60
C VAL A 109 8.68 16.73 2.77
N GLY A 110 8.91 16.21 3.98
CA GLY A 110 9.10 17.00 5.20
C GLY A 110 7.83 17.61 5.79
N ALA A 111 6.65 17.27 5.28
CA ALA A 111 5.39 17.77 5.84
C ALA A 111 4.97 17.08 7.15
N THR A 112 5.64 15.99 7.54
CA THR A 112 5.41 15.30 8.83
C THR A 112 6.70 15.16 9.63
N ASN A 113 6.58 15.21 10.96
CA ASN A 113 7.70 14.94 11.85
C ASN A 113 7.87 13.43 12.01
N ALA A 114 9.06 12.92 11.73
CA ALA A 114 9.42 11.51 11.78
C ALA A 114 9.79 11.05 13.20
N ASP A 115 10.18 11.96 14.09
CA ASP A 115 10.58 11.65 15.46
C ASP A 115 10.20 12.77 16.45
N LYS A 116 10.48 12.54 17.75
CA LYS A 116 10.24 13.49 18.84
C LYS A 116 11.10 14.75 18.75
N SER A 117 12.21 14.69 18.02
CA SER A 117 13.11 15.82 17.78
C SER A 117 12.59 16.74 16.68
N GLY A 118 11.53 16.34 15.97
CA GLY A 118 10.93 17.10 14.88
C GLY A 118 11.67 16.93 13.55
N THR A 119 12.44 15.85 13.39
CA THR A 119 13.10 15.54 12.11
C THR A 119 12.05 15.40 11.01
N PRO A 120 12.11 16.15 9.90
CA PRO A 120 11.13 16.01 8.82
C PRO A 120 11.28 14.65 8.12
N ASP A 121 10.16 14.03 7.75
CA ASP A 121 10.15 12.81 6.96
C ASP A 121 10.72 13.04 5.55
N THR A 122 11.25 11.99 4.92
CA THR A 122 11.89 12.12 3.60
C THR A 122 11.01 11.68 2.43
N ALA A 123 9.80 11.19 2.65
CA ALA A 123 8.94 10.65 1.59
C ALA A 123 7.92 11.67 1.07
N GLU A 124 7.69 11.63 -0.24
CA GLU A 124 6.48 12.20 -0.84
C GLU A 124 5.42 11.10 -1.02
N PHE A 125 4.15 11.47 -0.83
CA PHE A 125 3.01 10.57 -1.04
C PHE A 125 2.02 11.16 -2.04
N PHE A 126 1.33 10.29 -2.77
CA PHE A 126 0.14 10.65 -3.53
C PHE A 126 -0.97 9.63 -3.29
N ASN A 127 -2.05 10.04 -2.63
CA ASN A 127 -3.17 9.17 -2.28
C ASN A 127 -4.28 9.28 -3.33
N ILE A 128 -4.46 8.28 -4.18
CA ILE A 128 -5.53 8.23 -5.19
C ILE A 128 -6.81 7.66 -4.56
N SER A 129 -7.92 8.40 -4.63
CA SER A 129 -9.20 7.96 -4.05
C SER A 129 -9.81 6.80 -4.83
N LYS A 130 -10.14 5.70 -4.15
CA LYS A 130 -10.93 4.60 -4.74
C LYS A 130 -12.25 5.13 -5.31
N ASN A 131 -12.99 5.93 -4.55
CA ASN A 131 -14.33 6.39 -4.94
C ASN A 131 -14.31 7.18 -6.25
N ASP A 132 -13.35 8.07 -6.45
CA ASP A 132 -13.26 8.84 -7.70
C ASP A 132 -12.83 7.97 -8.89
N MET A 133 -11.97 6.97 -8.67
CA MET A 133 -11.49 6.12 -9.76
C MET A 133 -12.56 5.15 -10.26
N ILE A 134 -13.47 4.69 -9.40
CA ILE A 134 -14.46 3.66 -9.77
C ILE A 134 -15.77 4.20 -10.38
N VAL A 135 -15.96 5.54 -10.40
CA VAL A 135 -17.14 6.23 -10.95
C VAL A 135 -16.81 6.98 -12.23
N ASP A 136 -17.82 7.44 -12.96
CA ASP A 136 -17.64 8.33 -14.13
C ASP A 136 -16.99 9.66 -13.74
N ASP A 137 -16.28 10.30 -14.67
CA ASP A 137 -15.55 11.55 -14.40
C ASP A 137 -16.46 12.66 -13.85
N SER A 138 -17.70 12.74 -14.32
CA SER A 138 -18.70 13.72 -13.86
C SER A 138 -19.17 13.53 -12.42
N LYS A 139 -18.86 12.38 -11.80
CA LYS A 139 -19.24 12.03 -10.42
C LYS A 139 -18.06 12.08 -9.45
N MET A 140 -16.84 12.37 -9.94
CA MET A 140 -15.68 12.51 -9.08
C MET A 140 -15.85 13.70 -8.12
N THR A 141 -15.33 13.53 -6.92
CA THR A 141 -15.44 14.52 -5.84
C THR A 141 -14.34 15.58 -5.88
N ARG A 142 -13.28 15.35 -6.67
CA ARG A 142 -12.20 16.32 -6.90
C ARG A 142 -11.58 16.18 -8.28
N GLN A 143 -10.79 17.18 -8.63
CA GLN A 143 -9.91 17.15 -9.80
C GLN A 143 -8.63 16.37 -9.49
N TRP A 144 -8.08 15.74 -10.52
CA TRP A 144 -6.85 14.96 -10.48
C TRP A 144 -5.89 15.43 -11.58
N PRO A 145 -4.57 15.19 -11.43
CA PRO A 145 -3.62 15.43 -12.52
C PRO A 145 -4.00 14.63 -13.76
N GLU A 146 -3.78 15.20 -14.95
CA GLU A 146 -4.08 14.54 -16.22
C GLU A 146 -3.39 13.17 -16.33
N VAL A 147 -2.15 13.05 -15.84
CA VAL A 147 -1.40 11.79 -15.85
C VAL A 147 -2.07 10.68 -15.02
N VAL A 148 -2.82 11.05 -13.98
CA VAL A 148 -3.63 10.12 -13.19
C VAL A 148 -4.90 9.75 -13.96
N LEU A 149 -5.59 10.73 -14.55
CA LEU A 149 -6.84 10.49 -15.29
C LEU A 149 -6.65 9.61 -16.53
N GLN A 150 -5.54 9.77 -17.25
CA GLN A 150 -5.16 8.92 -18.40
C GLN A 150 -5.08 7.43 -18.04
N HIS A 151 -4.82 7.11 -16.77
CA HIS A 151 -4.70 5.75 -16.26
C HIS A 151 -5.83 5.39 -15.28
N LYS A 152 -6.91 6.17 -15.24
CA LYS A 152 -8.06 5.91 -14.36
C LYS A 152 -8.62 4.48 -14.48
N PRO A 153 -8.77 3.87 -15.67
CA PRO A 153 -9.22 2.47 -15.78
C PRO A 153 -8.31 1.48 -15.06
N LEU A 154 -6.99 1.70 -15.04
CA LEU A 154 -6.03 0.89 -14.29
C LEU A 154 -6.33 1.00 -12.79
N TYR A 155 -6.40 2.22 -12.26
CA TYR A 155 -6.66 2.43 -10.82
C TYR A 155 -8.02 1.89 -10.40
N ALA A 156 -9.05 2.06 -11.23
CA ALA A 156 -10.38 1.51 -10.99
C ALA A 156 -10.35 -0.01 -10.88
N LYS A 157 -9.69 -0.68 -11.83
CA LYS A 157 -9.54 -2.14 -11.85
C LYS A 157 -8.73 -2.64 -10.64
N TYR A 158 -7.62 -1.96 -10.34
CA TYR A 158 -6.76 -2.29 -9.20
C TYR A 158 -7.51 -2.16 -7.86
N CYS A 159 -8.21 -1.03 -7.64
CA CYS A 159 -9.04 -0.81 -6.46
C CYS A 159 -10.11 -1.89 -6.28
N ARG A 160 -10.81 -2.28 -7.36
CA ARG A 160 -11.84 -3.33 -7.29
C ARG A 160 -11.26 -4.69 -6.92
N ALA A 161 -10.12 -5.07 -7.50
CA ALA A 161 -9.46 -6.33 -7.18
C ALA A 161 -8.93 -6.35 -5.74
N ALA A 162 -8.22 -5.30 -5.33
CA ALA A 162 -7.71 -5.18 -3.95
C ALA A 162 -8.84 -5.18 -2.91
N HIS A 163 -9.94 -4.46 -3.19
CA HIS A 163 -11.12 -4.47 -2.34
C HIS A 163 -11.77 -5.85 -2.24
N SER A 164 -11.95 -6.55 -3.37
CA SER A 164 -12.48 -7.92 -3.39
C SER A 164 -11.61 -8.88 -2.59
N THR A 165 -10.29 -8.80 -2.74
CA THR A 165 -9.33 -9.61 -1.95
C THR A 165 -9.41 -9.29 -0.46
N GLY A 166 -9.49 -8.01 -0.10
CA GLY A 166 -9.69 -7.59 1.29
C GLY A 166 -10.99 -8.13 1.87
N MET A 167 -12.10 -8.05 1.12
CA MET A 167 -13.39 -8.57 1.56
C MET A 167 -13.41 -10.10 1.71
N LEU A 168 -12.68 -10.85 0.88
CA LEU A 168 -12.50 -12.28 1.06
C LEU A 168 -11.82 -12.61 2.40
N ILE A 169 -10.76 -11.88 2.73
CA ILE A 169 -10.05 -12.03 4.01
C ILE A 169 -10.97 -11.65 5.18
N MET A 170 -11.70 -10.54 5.05
CA MET A 170 -12.63 -10.08 6.07
C MET A 170 -13.79 -11.04 6.33
N ASP A 171 -14.37 -11.63 5.28
CA ASP A 171 -15.40 -12.68 5.40
C ASP A 171 -14.84 -13.92 6.12
N MET A 172 -13.63 -14.35 5.77
CA MET A 172 -12.95 -15.47 6.43
C MET A 172 -12.69 -15.19 7.92
N LEU A 173 -12.24 -13.98 8.26
CA LEU A 173 -12.06 -13.56 9.65
C LEU A 173 -13.40 -13.52 10.40
N ALA A 174 -14.45 -13.01 9.76
CA ALA A 174 -15.79 -12.97 10.35
C ALA A 174 -16.28 -14.38 10.73
N ASP A 175 -16.16 -15.35 9.82
CA ASP A 175 -16.53 -16.75 10.08
C ASP A 175 -15.76 -17.34 11.27
N LYS A 176 -14.43 -17.17 11.30
CA LYS A 176 -13.58 -17.71 12.37
C LYS A 176 -13.85 -17.05 13.73
N LEU A 177 -14.36 -15.82 13.72
CA LEU A 177 -14.75 -15.08 14.92
C LEU A 177 -16.22 -15.27 15.31
N GLY A 178 -17.02 -15.99 14.51
CA GLY A 178 -18.45 -16.16 14.74
C GLY A 178 -19.26 -14.87 14.54
N ILE A 179 -18.76 -13.95 13.71
CA ILE A 179 -19.41 -12.70 13.34
C ILE A 179 -20.18 -12.92 12.03
N ASP A 180 -21.40 -12.38 11.93
CA ASP A 180 -22.12 -12.38 10.66
C ASP A 180 -21.34 -11.59 9.60
N ARG A 181 -21.06 -12.21 8.45
CA ARG A 181 -20.37 -11.56 7.33
C ARG A 181 -21.04 -10.26 6.91
N GLU A 182 -22.36 -10.19 7.01
CA GLU A 182 -23.10 -8.99 6.59
C GLU A 182 -22.76 -7.77 7.46
N GLU A 183 -22.46 -7.96 8.75
CA GLU A 183 -22.01 -6.88 9.64
C GLU A 183 -20.69 -6.24 9.18
N ILE A 184 -19.85 -7.02 8.50
CA ILE A 184 -18.59 -6.57 7.94
C ILE A 184 -18.79 -5.96 6.55
N ARG A 185 -19.54 -6.65 5.67
CA ARG A 185 -19.82 -6.22 4.30
C ARG A 185 -20.54 -4.88 4.25
N GLN A 186 -21.51 -4.64 5.12
CA GLN A 186 -22.24 -3.37 5.15
C GLN A 186 -21.35 -2.16 5.51
N ARG A 187 -20.17 -2.38 6.10
CA ARG A 187 -19.21 -1.32 6.47
C ARG A 187 -18.17 -1.05 5.39
N HIS A 188 -18.10 -1.92 4.39
CA HIS A 188 -17.11 -1.90 3.32
C HIS A 188 -17.78 -1.98 1.95
N ARG A 189 -18.95 -1.34 1.76
CA ARG A 189 -19.57 -1.26 0.43
C ARG A 189 -18.66 -0.45 -0.50
N ILE A 190 -18.28 -1.02 -1.63
CA ILE A 190 -17.26 -0.41 -2.51
C ILE A 190 -17.72 0.95 -3.07
N GLU A 191 -19.01 1.12 -3.34
CA GLU A 191 -19.58 2.37 -3.87
C GLU A 191 -19.72 3.48 -2.82
N GLU A 192 -19.71 3.16 -1.53
CA GLU A 192 -19.86 4.15 -0.46
C GLU A 192 -18.60 4.99 -0.31
N MET A 193 -18.79 6.25 0.10
CA MET A 193 -17.69 7.16 0.39
C MET A 193 -16.87 6.64 1.57
N ALA A 194 -15.59 6.38 1.34
CA ALA A 194 -14.68 5.84 2.34
C ALA A 194 -13.25 6.33 2.13
N GLY A 195 -12.38 6.04 3.09
CA GLY A 195 -10.96 6.40 3.07
C GLY A 195 -10.09 5.50 2.19
N ASP A 196 -10.65 4.47 1.54
CA ASP A 196 -9.92 3.54 0.66
C ASP A 196 -9.17 4.27 -0.45
N HIS A 197 -7.89 3.94 -0.61
CA HIS A 197 -7.01 4.62 -1.55
C HIS A 197 -5.86 3.73 -2.02
N ILE A 198 -5.28 4.10 -3.15
CA ILE A 198 -3.92 3.68 -3.52
C ILE A 198 -2.97 4.76 -2.99
N ARG A 199 -2.08 4.40 -2.07
CA ARG A 199 -0.97 5.28 -1.65
C ARG A 199 0.24 5.00 -2.51
N MET A 200 0.60 5.95 -3.35
CA MET A 200 1.90 5.98 -4.01
C MET A 200 2.91 6.62 -3.07
N THR A 201 4.04 5.97 -2.87
CA THR A 201 5.11 6.45 -2.00
C THR A 201 6.42 6.50 -2.78
N ARG A 202 7.13 7.62 -2.69
CA ARG A 202 8.49 7.76 -3.22
C ARG A 202 9.37 8.36 -2.14
N GLY A 203 10.39 7.61 -1.75
CA GLY A 203 11.47 8.09 -0.91
C GLY A 203 12.73 8.31 -1.77
N PRO A 204 13.50 9.39 -1.52
CA PRO A 204 14.78 9.59 -2.20
C PRO A 204 15.80 8.51 -1.77
N PRO A 205 16.84 8.27 -2.59
CA PRO A 205 17.98 7.47 -2.15
C PRO A 205 18.69 8.17 -1.00
N ARG A 206 19.27 7.36 -0.09
CA ARG A 206 20.08 7.88 1.01
C ARG A 206 21.22 8.74 0.49
N LYS A 207 21.38 9.94 1.04
CA LYS A 207 22.51 10.82 0.68
C LYS A 207 23.83 10.39 1.32
N THR A 208 23.78 9.85 2.55
CA THR A 208 24.94 9.36 3.30
C THR A 208 24.56 8.11 4.10
N ALA A 209 25.56 7.32 4.50
CA ALA A 209 25.35 6.14 5.33
C ALA A 209 24.93 6.48 6.79
N GLU A 210 25.24 7.71 7.23
CA GLU A 210 25.06 8.19 8.60
C GLU A 210 23.67 8.78 8.86
N MET A 211 22.86 9.02 7.81
CA MET A 211 21.54 9.62 7.95
C MET A 211 20.47 8.56 8.26
N PRO A 212 19.74 8.68 9.39
CA PRO A 212 18.52 7.92 9.62
C PRO A 212 17.39 8.56 8.79
N GLU A 213 17.40 8.36 7.47
CA GLU A 213 16.30 8.83 6.62
C GLU A 213 15.04 8.00 6.91
N ILE A 214 14.27 8.41 7.91
CA ILE A 214 12.96 7.86 8.20
C ILE A 214 12.00 8.40 7.13
N GLN A 215 11.74 7.58 6.13
CA GLN A 215 10.77 7.89 5.06
C GLN A 215 9.35 7.97 5.62
N THR A 216 9.01 7.07 6.54
CA THR A 216 7.71 7.07 7.20
C THR A 216 7.92 6.62 8.65
N PRO A 217 7.48 7.42 9.64
CA PRO A 217 7.65 7.06 11.04
C PRO A 217 6.89 5.79 11.41
N SER A 218 7.23 5.19 12.55
CA SER A 218 6.49 4.06 13.09
C SER A 218 5.03 4.45 13.35
N HIS A 219 4.11 3.65 12.83
CA HIS A 219 2.67 3.85 12.98
C HIS A 219 1.93 2.53 12.76
N THR A 220 0.65 2.52 13.12
CA THR A 220 -0.31 1.54 12.64
C THR A 220 -1.22 2.21 11.61
N ASP A 221 -1.58 1.48 10.55
CA ASP A 221 -2.55 1.98 9.59
C ASP A 221 -3.92 2.22 10.25
N PHE A 222 -4.65 3.21 9.72
CA PHE A 222 -6.01 3.54 10.17
C PHE A 222 -7.10 2.75 9.43
N GLY A 223 -6.75 2.07 8.34
CA GLY A 223 -7.68 1.27 7.54
C GLY A 223 -7.89 -0.14 8.10
N THR A 224 -8.75 -0.90 7.43
CA THR A 224 -9.06 -2.29 7.83
C THR A 224 -8.01 -3.30 7.35
N ILE A 225 -7.63 -3.24 6.07
CA ILE A 225 -6.63 -4.10 5.45
C ILE A 225 -5.73 -3.26 4.53
N THR A 226 -4.43 -3.51 4.58
CA THR A 226 -3.43 -2.94 3.68
C THR A 226 -2.85 -4.05 2.79
N VAL A 227 -2.91 -3.87 1.47
CA VAL A 227 -2.16 -4.67 0.50
C VAL A 227 -0.95 -3.84 0.08
N LEU A 228 0.24 -4.24 0.52
CA LEU A 228 1.47 -3.49 0.34
C LEU A 228 2.36 -4.16 -0.71
N MET A 229 2.83 -3.36 -1.66
CA MET A 229 3.83 -3.75 -2.64
C MET A 229 5.10 -2.96 -2.38
N ASN A 230 6.22 -3.66 -2.26
CA ASN A 230 7.52 -3.05 -2.09
C ASN A 230 8.55 -3.77 -2.95
N TRP A 231 9.36 -3.02 -3.69
CA TRP A 231 10.39 -3.54 -4.60
C TRP A 231 11.79 -3.33 -4.08
N LEU A 232 12.02 -2.27 -3.30
CA LEU A 232 13.30 -1.96 -2.69
C LEU A 232 13.09 -1.98 -1.18
N GLY A 233 13.83 -2.82 -0.46
CA GLY A 233 13.65 -3.02 0.99
C GLY A 233 13.61 -1.72 1.81
N GLY A 234 13.21 -1.80 3.08
CA GLY A 234 13.12 -0.63 3.96
C GLY A 234 11.84 -0.56 4.80
N LEU A 235 10.86 -1.43 4.52
CA LEU A 235 9.75 -1.66 5.44
C LEU A 235 10.26 -2.47 6.63
N GLN A 236 10.02 -1.97 7.84
CA GLN A 236 10.28 -2.66 9.09
C GLN A 236 8.95 -2.93 9.79
N VAL A 237 8.89 -4.07 10.48
CA VAL A 237 7.75 -4.47 11.32
C VAL A 237 8.29 -4.98 12.64
N TRP A 238 7.52 -4.81 13.70
CA TRP A 238 7.89 -5.32 15.01
C TRP A 238 8.01 -6.84 15.01
N SER A 239 9.11 -7.34 15.58
CA SER A 239 9.37 -8.76 15.74
C SER A 239 8.36 -9.46 16.67
N GLU A 240 7.80 -8.73 17.62
CA GLU A 240 6.68 -9.15 18.47
C GLU A 240 5.45 -8.26 18.25
N SER A 241 4.27 -8.79 18.56
CA SER A 241 3.05 -7.97 18.64
C SER A 241 3.33 -6.73 19.48
N SER A 242 2.95 -5.53 18.99
CA SER A 242 3.14 -4.26 19.72
C SER A 242 2.53 -4.28 21.13
N ARG A 243 1.55 -5.16 21.38
CA ARG A 243 0.97 -5.39 22.72
C ARG A 243 1.93 -6.08 23.70
N LYS A 244 2.89 -6.87 23.21
CA LYS A 244 3.94 -7.52 24.01
C LYS A 244 5.22 -6.67 24.09
N ALA A 245 5.57 -5.97 23.01
CA ALA A 245 6.80 -5.17 22.91
C ALA A 245 6.86 -4.00 23.92
N GLY A 246 5.71 -3.50 24.40
CA GLY A 246 5.69 -2.34 25.28
C GLY A 246 6.23 -1.09 24.55
N PRO A 247 6.82 -0.11 25.25
CA PRO A 247 7.31 1.14 24.66
C PRO A 247 8.72 1.05 24.02
N LEU A 248 9.25 -0.16 23.80
CA LEU A 248 10.53 -0.33 23.12
C LEU A 248 10.40 0.02 21.63
N GLU A 249 11.52 0.17 20.90
CA GLU A 249 11.70 0.48 19.46
C GLU A 249 11.65 -0.80 18.58
N PRO A 250 11.24 -0.73 17.30
CA PRO A 250 11.10 -1.94 16.46
C PRO A 250 12.47 -2.55 16.21
N ASP A 251 12.53 -3.89 16.20
CA ASP A 251 13.72 -4.63 15.77
C ASP A 251 14.09 -4.34 14.30
#